data_AF-A0A382Y9N7-F1
#
_entry.id   AF-A0A382Y9N7-F1
#
_cell.length_a   1.000
_cell.length_b   1.000
_cell.length_c   1.000
_cell.angle_alpha   90.00
_cell.angle_beta   90.00
_cell.angle_gamma   90.00
#
_symmetry.space_group_name_H-M   'P 1'
#
loop_
_entity.id
_entity.type
_entity.pdbx_description
1 polymer ?
#
loop_
_entity_poly.entity_id
_entity_poly.type
_entity_poly.pdbx_seq_one_letter_code
_entity_poly.pdbx_strand_id
1 'polypeptide(L)'
;MDQADTVGRMAEAASNFLAGLDAKGQQRAVIDFADTVERENWHYIPRDRAGLPLKEMDEKQRQLAHALVATGVSAQGYEKLSTIISLEPILAELEGGGRRFPRDPELY
;
A
#
# COMPACT_ATOMS: atom_id res chain seq x y z
N MET A 1 24.92 1.99 0.75
CA MET A 1 24.02 2.13 1.90
C MET A 1 24.22 0.89 2.73
N ASP A 2 24.44 1.04 4.03
CA ASP A 2 24.64 -0.12 4.92
C ASP A 2 23.30 -0.82 5.17
N GLN A 3 23.29 -2.15 5.30
CA GLN A 3 22.07 -2.93 5.49
C GLN A 3 21.37 -2.56 6.81
N ALA A 4 22.14 -2.24 7.85
CA ALA A 4 21.62 -1.80 9.14
C ALA A 4 20.85 -0.47 9.04
N ASP A 5 21.33 0.46 8.19
CA ASP A 5 20.66 1.75 7.93
C ASP A 5 19.32 1.54 7.21
N THR A 6 19.27 0.66 6.21
CA THR A 6 18.02 0.33 5.49
C THR A 6 16.96 -0.26 6.43
N VAL A 7 17.33 -1.25 7.25
CA VAL A 7 16.38 -1.89 8.19
C VAL A 7 15.85 -0.88 9.21
N GLY A 8 16.72 -0.03 9.75
CA GLY A 8 16.33 1.02 10.70
C GLY A 8 15.30 1.97 10.11
N ARG A 9 15.54 2.45 8.88
CA ARG A 9 14.61 3.36 8.19
C ARG A 9 13.26 2.72 7.87
N MET A 10 13.24 1.45 7.47
CA MET A 10 11.99 0.70 7.23
C MET A 10 11.18 0.55 8.52
N ALA A 11 11.85 0.18 9.63
CA ALA A 11 11.21 0.01 10.93
C ALA A 11 10.65 1.33 11.49
N GLU A 12 11.38 2.43 11.33
CA GLU A 12 10.92 3.77 11.71
C GLU A 12 9.69 4.20 10.90
N ALA A 13 9.72 4.04 9.57
CA ALA A 13 8.59 4.40 8.71
C ALA A 13 7.34 3.56 9.04
N ALA A 14 7.50 2.27 9.33
CA ALA A 14 6.40 1.39 9.74
C ALA A 14 5.81 1.83 11.09
N SER A 15 6.66 2.16 12.06
CA SER A 15 6.24 2.66 13.37
C SER A 15 5.46 3.98 13.25
N ASN A 16 5.95 4.90 12.42
CA ASN A 16 5.29 6.17 12.16
C ASN A 16 3.93 6.00 11.48
N PHE A 17 3.83 5.09 10.50
CA PHE A 17 2.57 4.73 9.87
C PHE A 17 1.56 4.20 10.88
N LEU A 18 1.93 3.19 11.68
CA LEU A 18 1.05 2.61 12.69
C LEU A 18 0.61 3.63 13.75
N ALA A 19 1.52 4.52 14.18
CA ALA A 19 1.21 5.59 15.13
C ALA A 19 0.24 6.65 14.57
N GLY A 20 0.13 6.76 13.24
CA GLY A 20 -0.83 7.63 12.57
C GLY A 20 -2.25 7.06 12.45
N LEU A 21 -2.44 5.77 12.75
CA LEU A 21 -3.73 5.08 12.66
C LEU A 21 -4.48 5.10 13.99
N ASP A 22 -5.80 5.04 13.92
CA ASP A 22 -6.65 4.77 15.09
C ASP A 22 -6.61 3.26 15.45
N ALA A 23 -7.22 2.88 16.57
CA ALA A 23 -7.19 1.49 17.04
C ALA A 23 -7.76 0.49 16.02
N LYS A 24 -8.81 0.89 15.29
CA LYS A 24 -9.43 0.06 14.25
C LYS A 24 -8.50 -0.08 13.03
N GLY A 25 -7.87 1.00 12.61
CA GLY A 25 -6.90 1.04 11.52
C GLY A 25 -5.67 0.18 11.85
N GLN A 26 -5.12 0.31 13.06
CA GLN A 26 -4.00 -0.51 13.52
C GLN A 26 -4.35 -2.01 13.49
N GLN A 27 -5.52 -2.38 13.99
CA GLN A 27 -5.97 -3.77 13.99
C GLN A 27 -6.06 -4.36 12.58
N ARG A 28 -6.39 -3.54 11.58
CA ARG A 28 -6.48 -3.98 10.18
C ARG A 28 -5.15 -3.92 9.44
N ALA A 29 -4.28 -2.99 9.78
CA ALA A 29 -2.99 -2.79 9.13
C ALA A 29 -1.94 -3.81 9.58
N VAL A 30 -2.10 -4.41 10.77
CA VAL A 30 -1.19 -5.41 11.32
C VAL A 30 -1.75 -6.81 11.10
N ILE A 31 -1.06 -7.60 10.28
CA ILE A 31 -1.35 -9.02 10.06
C ILE A 31 -0.21 -9.82 10.70
N ASP A 32 -0.55 -10.89 11.42
CA ASP A 32 0.44 -11.75 12.07
C ASP A 32 1.31 -12.44 11.00
N PHE A 33 2.63 -12.40 11.18
CA PHE A 33 3.58 -13.09 10.30
C PHE A 33 3.39 -14.62 10.30
N ALA A 34 2.80 -15.18 11.36
CA ALA A 34 2.43 -16.59 11.44
C ALA A 34 1.18 -16.94 10.62
N ASP A 35 0.40 -15.96 10.15
CA ASP A 35 -0.72 -16.19 9.24
C ASP A 35 -0.19 -16.54 7.84
N THR A 36 0.00 -17.84 7.61
CA THR A 36 0.49 -18.36 6.33
C THR A 36 -0.51 -18.17 5.20
N VAL A 37 -1.81 -18.04 5.50
CA VAL A 37 -2.85 -17.85 4.47
C VAL A 37 -2.65 -16.52 3.79
N GLU A 38 -2.47 -15.44 4.56
CA GLU A 38 -2.23 -14.10 3.99
C GLU A 38 -0.77 -13.87 3.59
N ARG A 39 0.20 -14.37 4.38
CA ARG A 39 1.62 -14.18 4.07
C ARG A 39 2.02 -14.79 2.72
N GLU A 40 1.36 -15.86 2.30
CA GLU A 40 1.63 -16.59 1.05
C GLU A 40 0.60 -16.28 -0.05
N ASN A 41 -0.30 -15.31 0.17
CA ASN A 41 -1.37 -14.89 -0.75
C ASN A 41 -0.87 -14.05 -1.95
N TRP A 42 0.11 -14.58 -2.69
CA TRP A 42 0.81 -13.86 -3.76
C TRP A 42 0.08 -14.03 -5.09
N HIS A 43 -0.84 -13.12 -5.36
CA HIS A 43 -1.59 -13.08 -6.61
C HIS A 43 -1.40 -11.75 -7.32
N TYR A 44 -1.30 -11.78 -8.65
CA TYR A 44 -1.30 -10.58 -9.50
C TYR A 44 -2.62 -10.47 -10.29
N ILE A 45 -3.75 -10.68 -9.60
CA ILE A 45 -5.10 -10.51 -10.16
C ILE A 45 -5.95 -9.67 -9.20
N PRO A 46 -6.95 -8.91 -9.70
CA PRO A 46 -7.88 -8.16 -8.86
C PRO A 46 -8.68 -9.09 -7.94
N ARG A 47 -8.56 -8.87 -6.63
CA ARG A 47 -9.23 -9.61 -5.55
C ARG A 47 -9.30 -8.72 -4.32
N ASP A 48 -10.24 -9.01 -3.43
CA ASP A 48 -10.24 -8.43 -2.09
C ASP A 48 -8.97 -8.87 -1.35
N ARG A 49 -8.36 -7.94 -0.60
CA ARG A 49 -7.12 -8.15 0.16
C ARG A 49 -7.36 -7.89 1.64
N ALA A 50 -6.73 -8.69 2.49
CA ALA A 50 -6.63 -8.37 3.91
C ALA A 50 -5.80 -7.08 4.08
N GLY A 51 -6.18 -6.26 5.06
CA GLY A 51 -5.50 -4.99 5.33
C GLY A 51 -6.43 -3.79 5.51
N LEU A 52 -5.80 -2.63 5.70
CA LEU A 52 -6.42 -1.32 5.62
C LEU A 52 -6.14 -0.72 4.22
N PRO A 53 -7.15 -0.57 3.34
CA PRO A 53 -6.95 0.01 2.02
C PRO A 53 -6.68 1.51 2.09
N LEU A 54 -5.93 2.06 1.12
CA LEU A 54 -5.61 3.49 1.06
C LEU A 54 -6.86 4.38 1.03
N LYS A 55 -7.94 3.91 0.40
CA LYS A 55 -9.25 4.60 0.34
C LYS A 55 -9.90 4.85 1.70
N GLU A 56 -9.58 4.02 2.70
CA GLU A 56 -10.11 4.18 4.05
C GLU A 56 -9.20 5.03 4.96
N MET A 57 -8.06 5.48 4.43
CA MET A 57 -7.12 6.35 5.13
C MET A 57 -7.44 7.82 4.88
N ASP A 58 -7.13 8.67 5.85
CA ASP A 58 -7.03 10.12 5.60
C ASP A 58 -5.72 10.46 4.84
N GLU A 59 -5.59 11.73 4.44
CA GLU A 59 -4.43 12.19 3.67
C GLU A 59 -3.09 12.00 4.42
N LYS A 60 -3.07 12.22 5.73
CA LYS A 60 -1.85 12.07 6.54
C LYS A 60 -1.45 10.60 6.63
N GLN A 61 -2.42 9.72 6.83
CA GLN A 61 -2.22 8.28 6.89
C GLN A 61 -1.70 7.73 5.55
N ARG A 62 -2.25 8.19 4.42
CA ARG A 62 -1.76 7.84 3.08
C ARG A 62 -0.31 8.28 2.88
N GLN A 63 0.04 9.52 3.26
CA GLN A 63 1.42 10.01 3.16
C GLN A 63 2.39 9.12 3.96
N LEU A 64 2.01 8.68 5.16
CA LEU A 64 2.81 7.76 5.96
C LEU A 64 2.94 6.37 5.32
N ALA A 65 1.86 5.84 4.73
CA ALA A 65 1.90 4.57 3.99
C ALA A 65 2.85 4.66 2.78
N HIS A 66 2.77 5.74 2.01
CA HIS A 66 3.68 6.00 0.90
C HIS A 66 5.14 6.15 1.35
N ALA A 67 5.37 6.82 2.49
CA ALA A 67 6.71 6.93 3.08
C ALA A 67 7.29 5.56 3.43
N LEU A 68 6.47 4.65 4.00
CA LEU A 68 6.87 3.26 4.24
C LEU A 68 7.22 2.53 2.94
N VAL A 69 6.36 2.58 1.92
CA VAL A 69 6.63 1.95 0.62
C VAL A 69 7.94 2.46 0.00
N ALA A 70 8.19 3.77 0.06
CA ALA A 70 9.41 4.39 -0.46
C ALA A 70 10.70 3.88 0.20
N THR A 71 10.63 3.31 1.41
CA THR A 71 11.80 2.69 2.05
C THR A 71 12.17 1.33 1.47
N GLY A 72 11.21 0.63 0.86
CA GLY A 72 11.38 -0.73 0.31
C GLY A 72 11.74 -0.78 -1.18
N VAL A 73 11.77 0.35 -1.86
CA VAL A 73 12.06 0.45 -3.30
C VAL A 73 13.12 1.52 -3.59
N SER A 74 13.71 1.50 -4.78
CA SER A 74 14.54 2.61 -5.24
C SER A 74 13.68 3.84 -5.57
N ALA A 75 14.28 5.04 -5.64
CA ALA A 75 13.58 6.24 -6.08
C ALA A 75 12.90 6.04 -7.44
N GLN A 76 13.59 5.43 -8.41
CA GLN A 76 13.00 5.07 -9.70
C GLN A 76 11.85 4.06 -9.58
N GLY A 77 11.96 3.11 -8.64
CA GLY A 77 10.89 2.15 -8.34
C GLY A 77 9.65 2.83 -7.78
N TYR A 78 9.83 3.79 -6.88
CA TYR A 78 8.75 4.58 -6.31
C TYR A 78 8.06 5.47 -7.35
N GLU A 79 8.84 6.14 -8.22
CA GLU A 79 8.29 6.93 -9.34
C GLU A 79 7.46 6.05 -10.28
N LYS A 80 7.97 4.86 -10.63
CA LYS A 80 7.23 3.90 -11.46
C LYS A 80 5.92 3.47 -10.79
N LEU A 81 5.96 3.12 -9.50
CA LEU A 81 4.77 2.75 -8.72
C LEU A 81 3.73 3.88 -8.74
N SER A 82 4.14 5.09 -8.40
CA SER A 82 3.25 6.26 -8.34
C SER A 82 2.66 6.59 -9.71
N THR A 83 3.45 6.43 -10.77
CA THR A 83 2.98 6.59 -12.16
C THR A 83 1.95 5.54 -12.52
N ILE A 84 2.16 4.27 -12.17
CA ILE A 84 1.18 3.21 -12.48
C ILE A 84 -0.16 3.49 -11.80
N ILE A 85 -0.14 3.85 -10.51
CA ILE A 85 -1.35 4.17 -9.75
C ILE A 85 -2.07 5.39 -10.35
N SER A 86 -1.33 6.41 -10.79
CA SER A 86 -1.93 7.62 -11.37
C SER A 86 -2.56 7.40 -12.76
N LEU A 87 -2.28 6.27 -13.42
CA LEU A 87 -2.88 5.90 -14.70
C LEU A 87 -4.26 5.24 -14.57
N GLU A 88 -4.70 4.88 -13.36
CA GLU A 88 -6.01 4.25 -13.14
C GLU A 88 -7.17 5.04 -13.75
N PRO A 89 -7.29 6.38 -13.63
CA PRO A 89 -8.40 7.11 -14.23
C PRO A 89 -8.38 7.06 -15.77
N ILE A 90 -7.19 7.05 -16.38
CA ILE A 90 -7.03 6.91 -17.83
C ILE A 90 -7.44 5.51 -18.27
N LEU A 91 -7.04 4.48 -17.52
CA LEU A 91 -7.50 3.12 -17.74
C LEU A 91 -9.02 3.03 -17.56
N ALA A 92 -9.61 3.69 -16.56
CA ALA A 92 -11.06 3.72 -16.37
C ALA A 92 -11.79 4.21 -17.63
N GLU A 93 -11.30 5.30 -18.24
CA GLU A 93 -11.87 5.90 -19.44
C GLU A 93 -11.73 4.99 -20.66
N LEU A 94 -10.51 4.50 -20.94
CA LEU A 94 -10.24 3.66 -22.11
C LEU A 94 -11.03 2.34 -22.11
N GLU A 95 -11.26 1.84 -20.91
CA GLU A 95 -11.66 0.46 -20.71
C GLU A 95 -13.19 0.42 -20.42
N GLY A 96 -13.82 1.54 -20.03
CA GLY A 96 -15.29 1.71 -19.98
C GLY A 96 -15.96 1.38 -18.64
N GLY A 97 -17.30 1.42 -18.55
CA GLY A 97 -18.03 1.14 -17.31
C GLY A 97 -18.29 -0.36 -17.05
N GLY A 98 -18.94 -0.68 -15.92
CA GLY A 98 -19.50 -2.02 -15.65
C GLY A 98 -18.51 -3.08 -15.15
N ARG A 99 -17.31 -2.69 -14.73
CA ARG A 99 -16.34 -3.61 -14.12
C ARG A 99 -16.77 -4.04 -12.72
N ARG A 100 -16.48 -5.30 -12.36
CA ARG A 100 -16.51 -5.76 -10.97
C ARG A 100 -15.47 -5.04 -10.11
N PHE A 101 -14.28 -4.82 -10.65
CA PHE A 101 -13.18 -4.14 -9.98
C PHE A 101 -12.96 -2.78 -10.66
N PRO A 102 -13.32 -1.67 -10.00
CA PRO A 102 -13.18 -0.35 -10.60
C PRO A 102 -11.70 0.04 -10.73
N ARG A 103 -11.42 0.90 -11.69
CA ARG A 103 -10.11 1.52 -11.90
C ARG A 103 -10.01 2.77 -11.02
N ASP A 104 -9.52 2.59 -9.80
CA ASP A 104 -9.52 3.61 -8.74
C ASP A 104 -8.13 3.64 -8.08
N PRO A 105 -7.38 4.76 -8.17
CA PRO A 105 -6.07 4.92 -7.53
C PRO A 105 -6.05 4.60 -6.04
N GLU A 106 -7.17 4.81 -5.34
CA GLU A 106 -7.25 4.64 -3.88
C GLU A 106 -7.49 3.17 -3.46
N LEU A 107 -7.70 2.26 -4.42
CA LEU A 107 -7.84 0.82 -4.15
C LEU A 107 -6.52 0.05 -4.15
N TYR A 108 -5.39 0.74 -4.25
CA TYR A 108 -4.05 0.18 -4.06
C TYR A 108 -3.66 0.03 -2.58
#